data_AF-B9M4M6-F1
#
_entry.id   AF-B9M4M6-F1
#
_cell.length_a   1.000
_cell.length_b   1.000
_cell.length_c   1.000
_cell.angle_alpha   90.00
_cell.angle_beta   90.00
_cell.angle_gamma   90.00
#
_symmetry.space_group_name_H-M   'P 1'
#
loop_
_entity.id
_entity.type
_entity.pdbx_description
1 polymer ?
#
loop_
_entity_poly.entity_id
_entity_poly.type
_entity_poly.pdbx_seq_one_letter_code
_entity_poly.pdbx_strand_id
1 'polypeptide(L)' 'MKKLLTWGGTGLLISAFLDPIIYSGLDKPVPWLRDLAMAAGGVACLFLLVKYRNQL' A
#
# COMPACT_ATOMS: atom_id res chain seq x y z
N MET A 1 -2.60 -7.12 -16.77
CA MET A 1 -1.73 -6.54 -15.71
C MET A 1 -2.40 -5.47 -14.85
N LYS A 2 -3.36 -4.68 -15.36
CA LYS A 2 -4.10 -3.69 -14.56
C LYS A 2 -4.67 -4.22 -13.23
N LYS A 3 -5.37 -5.36 -13.26
CA LYS A 3 -5.93 -5.98 -12.04
C LYS A 3 -4.90 -6.24 -10.94
N LEU A 4 -3.69 -6.68 -11.30
CA LEU A 4 -2.61 -6.99 -10.36
C LEU A 4 -2.05 -5.71 -9.73
N LEU A 5 -1.85 -4.65 -10.51
CA LEU A 5 -1.46 -3.33 -10.00
C LEU A 5 -2.58 -2.70 -9.16
N THR A 6 -3.85 -2.91 -9.52
CA THR A 6 -4.98 -2.39 -8.75
C THR A 6 -5.04 -3.09 -7.40
N TRP A 7 -4.98 -4.42 -7.38
CA TRP A 7 -4.95 -5.22 -6.15
C TRP A 7 -3.74 -4.91 -5.27
N GLY A 8 -2.55 -4.83 -5.86
CA GLY A 8 -1.33 -4.47 -5.12
C GLY A 8 -1.40 -3.05 -4.56
N GLY A 9 -1.86 -2.08 -5.37
CA GLY A 9 -2.02 -0.70 -4.95
C GLY A 9 -3.02 -0.53 -3.81
N THR A 10 -4.23 -1.06 -3.94
CA THR A 10 -5.24 -0.96 -2.87
C THR A 10 -4.87 -1.79 -1.65
N GLY A 11 -4.35 -3.01 -1.83
CA GLY A 11 -3.94 -3.88 -0.74
C GLY A 11 -2.82 -3.28 0.10
N LEU A 12 -1.76 -2.75 -0.53
CA LEU A 12 -0.65 -2.13 0.18
C LEU A 12 -1.08 -0.84 0.91
N LEU A 13 -1.95 -0.02 0.31
CA LEU A 13 -2.46 1.20 0.96
C LEU A 13 -3.37 0.90 2.15
N ILE A 14 -4.26 -0.09 2.02
CA ILE A 14 -5.13 -0.51 3.13
C ILE A 14 -4.28 -1.07 4.26
N SER A 15 -3.31 -1.94 3.95
CA SER A 15 -2.40 -2.50 4.96
C SER A 15 -1.57 -1.42 5.64
N ALA A 16 -1.04 -0.44 4.90
CA ALA A 16 -0.28 0.67 5.48
C ALA A 16 -1.10 1.51 6.49
N PHE A 17 -2.43 1.55 6.35
CA PHE A 17 -3.31 2.24 7.29
C PHE A 17 -3.80 1.33 8.42
N LEU A 18 -4.08 0.05 8.12
CA LEU A 18 -4.65 -0.89 9.07
C LEU A 18 -3.61 -1.43 10.05
N ASP A 19 -2.38 -1.64 9.60
CA ASP A 19 -1.28 -2.16 10.41
C ASP A 19 -0.98 -1.30 11.65
N PRO A 20 -0.80 0.04 11.57
CA PRO A 20 -0.58 0.87 12.75
C PRO A 20 -1.77 0.86 13.72
N ILE A 21 -3.00 0.74 13.21
CA ILE A 21 -4.21 0.63 14.05
C ILE A 21 -4.20 -0.69 14.83
N ILE A 22 -3.84 -1.80 14.18
CA ILE A 22 -3.75 -3.12 14.83
C ILE A 22 -2.65 -3.13 15.89
N TYR A 23 -1.47 -2.59 15.60
CA TYR A 23 -0.37 -2.52 16.56
C TYR A 23 -0.70 -1.61 17.74
N SER A 24 -1.36 -0.48 17.49
CA SER A 24 -1.89 0.39 18.54
C SER A 24 -2.91 -0.30 19.44
N GLY A 25 -3.78 -1.14 18.87
CA GLY A 25 -4.76 -1.92 19.66
C GLY A 25 -4.15 -3.09 20.43
N LEU A 26 -2.92 -3.49 20.10
CA LEU A 26 -2.18 -4.58 20.75
C LEU A 26 -1.12 -4.07 21.75
N ASP A 27 -1.07 -2.76 22.03
CA ASP A 27 -0.04 -2.10 22.85
C ASP A 27 1.40 -2.46 22.40
N LYS A 28 1.59 -2.67 21.09
CA LYS A 28 2.88 -3.00 20.50
C LYS A 28 3.48 -1.80 19.78
N PRO A 29 4.81 -1.68 19.73
CA PRO A 29 5.46 -0.63 18.96
C PRO A 29 5.10 -0.77 17.47
N VAL A 30 4.59 0.32 16.89
CA VAL A 30 4.22 0.38 15.48
C VAL A 30 5.48 0.38 14.60
N PRO A 31 5.60 -0.54 13.65
CA PRO A 31 6.75 -0.62 12.76
C PRO A 31 6.65 0.39 11.60
N TRP A 32 6.75 1.68 11.92
CA TRP A 32 6.55 2.81 11.00
C TRP A 32 7.32 2.73 9.67
N LEU A 33 8.55 2.18 9.68
CA LEU A 33 9.34 2.01 8.45
C LEU A 33 8.64 1.06 7.45
N ARG A 34 8.04 -0.02 7.96
CA ARG A 34 7.27 -0.96 7.13
C ARG A 34 6.02 -0.30 6.59
N ASP A 35 5.31 0.46 7.41
CA ASP A 35 4.06 1.11 7.03
C ASP A 35 4.30 2.19 5.95
N LEU A 36 5.38 2.97 6.10
CA LEU A 36 5.83 3.91 5.08
C LEU A 36 6.24 3.20 3.79
N ALA A 37 6.95 2.07 3.88
CA ALA A 37 7.32 1.29 2.70
C ALA A 37 6.09 0.71 1.98
N MET A 38 5.10 0.22 2.72
CA MET A 38 3.82 -0.23 2.16
C MET A 38 3.05 0.92 1.50
N ALA A 39 2.97 2.08 2.16
CA ALA A 39 2.33 3.26 1.60
C ALA A 39 3.00 3.70 0.29
N ALA A 40 4.34 3.79 0.28
CA ALA A 40 5.12 4.13 -0.90
C ALA A 40 4.94 3.10 -2.04
N GLY A 41 4.92 1.80 -1.71
CA GLY A 41 4.67 0.72 -2.67
C GLY A 41 3.27 0.81 -3.28
N GLY A 42 2.25 1.08 -2.46
CA GLY A 42 0.88 1.26 -2.93
C GLY A 42 0.71 2.47 -3.85
N VAL A 43 1.31 3.61 -3.49
CA VAL A 43 1.36 4.81 -4.34
C VAL A 43 2.10 4.54 -5.65
N ALA A 44 3.22 3.80 -5.62
CA ALA A 44 3.95 3.42 -6.82
C ALA A 44 3.11 2.53 -7.75
N CYS A 45 2.35 1.58 -7.21
CA CYS A 45 1.42 0.77 -8.00
C CYS A 45 0.33 1.62 -8.67
N LEU A 46 -0.26 2.59 -7.95
CA LEU A 46 -1.23 3.52 -8.53
C LEU A 46 -0.60 4.43 -9.59
N PHE A 47 0.60 4.95 -9.33
CA PHE A 47 1.34 5.77 -10.28
C PHE A 47 1.63 5.03 -11.59
N LEU A 48 2.08 3.78 -11.51
CA LEU A 48 2.29 2.94 -12.69
C LEU A 48 0.99 2.67 -13.45
N LEU A 49 -0.12 2.49 -12.72
CA LEU A 49 -1.45 2.32 -13.31
C LEU A 49 -1.87 3.55 -14.12
N VAL A 50 -1.64 4.76 -13.59
CA VAL A 50 -1.95 6.02 -14.28
C VAL A 50 -1.00 6.23 -15.46
N LYS A 51 0.31 6.07 -15.24
CA LYS A 51 1.35 6.31 -16.25
C LYS A 51 1.20 5.39 -17.45
N TYR A 52 0.96 4.10 -17.22
CA TYR A 52 0.84 3.10 -18.27
C TYR A 52 -0.61 2.79 -18.65
N ARG A 53 -1.60 3.60 -18.21
CA ARG A 53 -3.02 3.30 -18.41
C ARG A 53 -3.42 3.04 -19.87
N ASN A 54 -2.75 3.70 -20.81
CA ASN A 54 -3.02 3.63 -22.25
C ASN A 54 -2.20 2.54 -22.96
N GLN A 55 -1.21 1.95 -22.29
CA GLN A 55 -0.34 0.88 -22.82
C GLN A 55 -0.63 -0.50 -22.19
N LEU A 56 -1.38 -0.52 -21.08
CA LEU A 56 -1.78 -1.69 -20.29
C LEU A 56 -3.20 -2.18 -20.62
#